data_AF-A0A0F9N6U6-F1
#
_entry.id   AF-A0A0F9N6U6-F1
#
_cell.length_a   1.000
_cell.length_b   1.000
_cell.length_c   1.000
_cell.angle_alpha   90.00
_cell.angle_beta   90.00
_cell.angle_gamma   90.00
#
_symmetry.space_group_name_H-M   'P 1'
#
loop_
_entity.id
_entity.type
_entity.pdbx_description
1 polymer ?
#
loop_
_entity_poly.entity_id
_entity_poly.type
_entity_poly.pdbx_seq_one_letter_code
_entity_poly.pdbx_strand_id
1 'polypeptide(L)' 'MTYYRNVKLPDELIEEIKRIINNHKELGYRSHSEFIMEATRRRLEDIKKLI' A
#
# COMPACT_ATOMS: atom_id res chain seq x y z
N MET A 1 -5.49 -20.75 -5.27
CA MET A 1 -4.14 -20.33 -4.82
C MET A 1 -3.96 -18.86 -5.16
N THR A 2 -3.47 -18.06 -4.21
CA THR A 2 -3.15 -16.65 -4.46
C THR A 2 -1.71 -16.56 -4.96
N TYR A 3 -1.52 -16.00 -6.15
CA TYR A 3 -0.19 -15.79 -6.73
C TYR A 3 0.24 -14.34 -6.52
N TYR A 4 1.41 -14.14 -5.92
CA TYR A 4 1.98 -12.81 -5.69
C TYR A 4 2.94 -12.45 -6.82
N ARG A 5 2.96 -11.17 -7.19
CA ARG A 5 3.85 -10.62 -8.23
C ARG A 5 4.63 -9.45 -7.63
N ASN A 6 5.90 -9.36 -7.98
CA ASN A 6 6.72 -8.21 -7.62
C ASN A 6 6.40 -7.03 -8.54
N VAL A 7 6.25 -5.84 -7.95
CA VAL A 7 6.10 -4.58 -8.65
C VAL A 7 7.29 -3.69 -8.31
N LYS A 8 7.82 -2.96 -9.29
CA LYS A 8 8.86 -1.97 -9.05
C LYS A 8 8.21 -0.67 -8.59
N LEU A 9 8.65 -0.16 -7.45
CA LEU A 9 8.25 1.13 -6.91
C LEU A 9 9.51 1.97 -6.68
N PRO A 10 9.43 3.31 -6.84
CA PRO A 10 10.53 4.20 -6.46
C PRO A 10 10.91 4.01 -4.99
N ASP A 11 12.21 4.01 -4.71
CA ASP A 11 12.72 3.81 -3.35
C ASP A 11 12.24 4.91 -2.40
N GLU A 12 12.25 6.17 -2.86
CA GLU A 12 11.74 7.33 -2.11
C GLU A 12 10.30 7.14 -1.62
N LEU A 13 9.45 6.50 -2.43
CA LEU A 13 8.06 6.24 -2.08
C LEU A 13 7.97 5.17 -1.00
N ILE A 14 8.79 4.12 -1.09
CA ILE A 14 8.85 3.07 -0.06
C ILE A 14 9.35 3.64 1.26
N GLU A 15 10.35 4.51 1.23
CA GLU A 15 10.87 5.17 2.43
C GLU A 15 9.84 6.12 3.06
N GLU A 16 9.08 6.85 2.25
CA GLU A 16 7.98 7.67 2.75
C GLU A 16 6.90 6.83 3.45
N ILE A 17 6.50 5.71 2.83
CA ILE A 17 5.54 4.77 3.42
C ILE A 17 6.06 4.23 4.75
N LYS A 18 7.32 3.79 4.81
CA LYS A 18 7.94 3.31 6.05
C LYS A 18 7.96 4.39 7.12
N ARG A 19 8.31 5.64 6.77
CA ARG A 19 8.32 6.78 7.69
C ARG A 19 6.93 7.00 8.29
N ILE A 20 5.88 6.99 7.47
CA ILE A 20 4.50 7.16 7.92
C ILE A 20 4.09 6.02 8.85
N ILE A 21 4.32 4.76 8.46
CA ILE A 21 3.99 3.58 9.29
C ILE A 21 4.78 3.57 10.61
N ASN A 22 5.98 4.13 10.63
CA ASN A 22 6.80 4.24 11.84
C ASN A 22 6.34 5.35 12.77
N ASN A 23 5.98 6.51 12.22
CA ASN A 23 5.53 7.66 13.00
C ASN A 23 4.07 7.53 13.45
N HIS A 24 3.26 6.74 12.74
CA HIS A 24 1.83 6.60 12.99
C HIS A 24 1.44 5.13 13.22
N LYS A 25 1.76 4.62 14.42
CA LYS A 25 1.45 3.24 14.82
C LYS A 25 -0.05 2.98 14.96
N GLU A 26 -0.86 4.02 15.16
CA GLU A 26 -2.32 3.90 15.21
C GLU A 26 -2.94 3.48 13.88
N LEU A 27 -2.21 3.60 12.76
CA LEU A 27 -2.67 3.13 11.45
C LEU A 27 -2.73 1.60 11.37
N GLY A 28 -2.08 0.87 12.28
CA GLY A 28 -2.18 -0.58 12.39
C GLY A 28 -1.44 -1.40 11.33
N TYR A 29 -0.70 -0.77 10.42
CA TYR A 29 0.05 -1.47 9.38
C TYR A 29 1.25 -2.24 9.92
N ARG A 30 1.35 -3.52 9.54
CA ARG A 30 2.49 -4.39 9.90
C ARG A 30 3.69 -4.24 8.97
N SER A 31 3.45 -3.80 7.74
CA SER A 31 4.49 -3.64 6.70
C SER A 31 4.07 -2.64 5.63
N HIS A 32 5.04 -2.10 4.90
CA HIS A 32 4.78 -1.28 3.71
C HIS A 32 3.99 -2.04 2.64
N SER A 33 4.19 -3.36 2.50
CA SER A 33 3.43 -4.20 1.57
C SER A 33 1.93 -4.25 1.91
N GLU A 34 1.58 -4.28 3.20
CA GLU A 34 0.19 -4.26 3.65
C GLU A 34 -0.49 -2.93 3.31
N PHE A 35 0.22 -1.81 3.55
CA PHE A 35 -0.21 -0.48 3.14
C PHE A 35 -0.43 -0.39 1.61
N ILE A 36 0.54 -0.83 0.81
CA ILE A 36 0.48 -0.77 -0.66
C ILE A 36 -0.71 -1.59 -1.18
N MET A 37 -0.92 -2.79 -0.64
CA MET A 37 -2.03 -3.66 -1.03
C MET A 37 -3.40 -3.02 -0.71
N GLU A 38 -3.55 -2.42 0.47
CA GLU A 38 -4.78 -1.75 0.86
C GLU A 38 -5.04 -0.50 0.01
N ALA A 39 -4.02 0.35 -0.18
CA ALA A 39 -4.10 1.54 -1.02
C ALA A 39 -4.46 1.19 -2.47
N THR A 40 -3.87 0.12 -3.01
CA THR A 40 -4.19 -0.38 -4.36
C THR A 40 -5.63 -0.86 -4.44
N ARG A 41 -6.12 -1.60 -3.43
CA ARG A 41 -7.50 -2.07 -3.37
C ARG A 41 -8.49 -0.90 -3.34
N ARG A 42 -8.28 0.07 -2.45
CA ARG A 42 -9.13 1.28 -2.34
C ARG A 42 -9.17 2.05 -3.66
N ARG A 43 -8.01 2.26 -4.29
CA ARG A 43 -7.94 2.96 -5.59
C ARG A 43 -8.72 2.23 -6.68
N LEU A 44 -8.65 0.90 -6.74
CA LEU A 44 -9.43 0.11 -7.68
C LEU A 44 -10.93 0.18 -7.38
N GLU A 45 -11.34 0.14 -6.11
CA GLU A 45 -12.74 0.29 -5.71
C GLU A 45 -13.30 1.66 -6.12
N ASP A 46 -12.53 2.73 -5.93
CA ASP A 46 -12.94 4.07 -6.33
C ASP A 46 -13.09 4.19 -7.85
N ILE A 47 -12.14 3.64 -8.62
CA ILE A 47 -12.23 3.65 -10.08
C ILE A 47 -13.45 2.83 -10.56
N LYS A 48 -13.73 1.67 -9.95
CA LYS A 48 -14.90 0.84 -10.27
C LYS A 48 -16.23 1.53 -10.02
N LYS A 49 -16.29 2.55 -9.15
CA LYS A 49 -17.51 3.35 -8.95
C LYS A 49 -17.72 4.40 -10.04
N LEU A 50 -16.69 4.69 -10.84
CA LEU A 50 -16.71 5.72 -11.89
C LEU A 50 -17.01 5.15 -13.29
N ILE A 51 -17.05 3.82 -13.42
CA ILE A 51 -17.33 3.08 -14.66
C ILE A 51 -18.54 2.19 -14.47
#